data_AF-A0A1G3R2X8-F1
#
_entry.id   AF-A0A1G3R2X8-F1
#
_cell.length_a   1.000
_cell.length_b   1.000
_cell.length_c   1.000
_cell.angle_alpha   90.00
_cell.angle_beta   90.00
_cell.angle_gamma   90.00
#
_symmetry.space_group_name_H-M   'P 1'
#
loop_
_entity.id
_entity.type
_entity.pdbx_description
1 polymer ?
#
loop_
_entity_poly.entity_id
_entity_poly.type
_entity_poly.pdbx_seq_one_letter_code
_entity_poly.pdbx_strand_id
1 'polypeptide(L)'
;MAKSLLFLGCLLLLLTALGSCARRQVAERIELPPTPVLSVRSTWAVVTSPFLRVRDEPLAKAAVLAHIRRGAVLEVLSHTDRKEELEQISSYWYQVSYEGLRGWVFGAFLEIVDSKARAESLAAELD
;
A
#
# COMPACT_ATOMS: atom_id res chain seq x y z
N MET A 1 34.15 49.35 49.88
CA MET A 1 34.02 49.24 48.41
C MET A 1 33.33 47.94 47.98
N ALA A 2 32.31 47.48 48.72
CA ALA A 2 31.66 46.16 48.50
C ALA A 2 30.35 46.23 47.68
N LYS A 3 29.88 47.43 47.29
CA LYS A 3 28.64 47.59 46.51
C LYS A 3 28.82 47.31 45.02
N SER A 4 30.03 47.44 44.46
CA SER A 4 30.25 47.28 43.01
C SER A 4 30.18 45.83 42.51
N LEU A 5 30.51 44.84 43.36
CA LEU A 5 30.48 43.41 42.98
C LEU A 5 29.05 42.83 42.95
N LEU A 6 28.13 43.36 43.76
CA LEU A 6 26.73 42.89 43.81
C LEU A 6 25.92 43.33 42.58
N PHE A 7 26.22 44.50 42.01
CA PHE A 7 25.55 44.99 40.80
C PHE A 7 25.95 44.23 39.53
N LEU A 8 27.20 43.75 39.44
CA LEU A 8 27.70 42.99 38.29
C LEU A 8 27.07 41.59 38.19
N GLY A 9 26.84 40.93 39.34
CA GLY A 9 26.18 39.62 39.40
C GLY A 9 24.70 39.67 39.05
N CYS A 10 24.00 40.74 39.46
CA CYS A 10 22.58 40.94 39.14
C CYS A 10 22.38 41.25 37.65
N LEU A 11 23.29 42.01 37.03
CA LEU A 11 23.26 42.32 35.59
C LEU A 11 23.50 41.06 34.73
N LEU A 12 24.37 40.15 35.18
CA LEU A 12 24.64 38.88 34.50
C LEU A 12 23.45 37.89 34.59
N LEU A 13 22.71 37.91 35.71
CA LEU A 13 21.49 37.12 35.92
C LEU A 13 20.27 37.66 35.15
N LEU A 14 20.23 38.95 34.86
CA LEU A 14 19.17 39.56 34.03
C LEU A 14 19.35 39.27 32.53
N LEU A 15 20.59 39.09 32.06
CA LEU A 15 20.89 38.80 30.65
C LEU A 15 20.52 37.38 30.22
N THR A 16 20.48 36.40 31.14
CA THR A 16 20.11 35.01 30.82
C THR A 16 18.59 34.81 30.68
N ALA A 17 17.77 35.76 31.13
CA ALA A 17 16.32 35.67 31.06
C ALA A 17 15.72 36.00 29.67
N LEU A 18 16.50 36.62 28.77
CA LEU A 18 16.03 37.00 27.43
C LEU A 18 16.19 35.87 26.37
N GLY A 19 16.93 34.80 26.69
CA GLY A 19 17.20 33.69 25.75
C GLY A 19 16.14 32.59 25.71
N SER A 20 15.15 32.61 26.60
CA SER A 20 14.24 31.46 26.82
C SER A 20 12.91 31.52 26.04
N CYS A 21 12.78 32.44 25.07
CA CYS A 21 11.56 32.61 24.30
C CYS A 21 11.85 32.62 22.79
N ALA A 22 12.25 31.48 22.19
CA ALA A 22 11.92 31.14 20.80
C ALA A 22 12.55 29.81 20.35
N ARG A 23 11.97 28.66 20.76
CA ARG A 23 11.82 27.55 19.81
C ARG A 23 10.76 26.57 20.27
N ARG A 24 9.51 26.90 19.95
CA ARG A 24 8.44 25.90 19.94
C ARG A 24 8.63 25.08 18.67
N GLN A 25 9.17 23.87 18.79
CA GLN A 25 9.19 22.92 17.69
C GLN A 25 7.73 22.68 17.28
N VAL A 26 7.37 23.28 16.15
CA VAL A 26 6.10 23.02 15.47
C VAL A 26 6.14 21.54 15.12
N ALA A 27 5.21 20.77 15.67
CA ALA A 27 5.07 19.35 15.38
C ALA A 27 5.08 19.17 13.86
N GLU A 28 6.07 18.42 13.38
CA GLU A 28 6.21 18.04 11.99
C GLU A 28 4.90 17.38 11.56
N ARG A 29 4.23 17.99 10.59
CA ARG A 29 2.89 17.58 10.16
C ARG A 29 3.02 16.20 9.55
N ILE A 30 2.53 15.17 10.24
CA ILE A 30 2.46 13.82 9.68
C ILE A 30 1.51 13.89 8.47
N GLU A 31 2.07 13.82 7.27
CA GLU A 31 1.31 13.69 6.04
C GLU A 31 0.74 12.27 6.01
N LEU A 32 -0.57 12.17 6.23
CA LEU A 32 -1.28 10.91 6.08
C LEU A 32 -1.40 10.60 4.59
N PRO A 33 -1.25 9.32 4.19
CA PRO A 33 -1.53 8.92 2.82
C PRO A 33 -2.99 9.24 2.48
N PRO A 34 -3.29 9.62 1.23
CA PRO A 34 -4.67 9.84 0.82
C PRO A 34 -5.48 8.56 1.04
N THR A 35 -6.69 8.70 1.60
CA THR A 35 -7.62 7.58 1.64
C THR A 35 -8.07 7.26 0.22
N PRO A 36 -8.04 5.99 -0.21
CA PRO A 36 -8.54 5.63 -1.53
C PRO A 36 -10.03 5.96 -1.59
N VAL A 37 -10.42 6.76 -2.58
CA VAL A 37 -11.84 6.98 -2.87
C VAL A 37 -12.39 5.64 -3.35
N LEU A 38 -13.34 5.07 -2.59
CA LEU A 38 -14.09 3.88 -3.00
C LEU A 38 -14.96 4.25 -4.22
N SER A 39 -14.36 4.22 -5.39
CA SER A 39 -15.08 4.27 -6.66
C SER A 39 -15.83 2.95 -6.81
N VAL A 40 -17.14 3.01 -7.04
CA VAL A 40 -18.00 1.86 -7.38
C VAL A 40 -17.69 1.40 -8.81
N ARG A 41 -16.43 1.13 -9.10
CA ARG A 41 -15.97 0.50 -10.34
C ARG A 41 -15.30 -0.79 -9.92
N SER A 42 -15.99 -1.90 -10.13
CA SER A 42 -15.41 -3.22 -9.94
C SER A 42 -14.29 -3.41 -10.96
N THR A 43 -13.11 -3.78 -10.47
CA THR A 43 -11.98 -4.15 -11.31
C THR A 43 -12.08 -5.65 -11.60
N TRP A 44 -11.77 -6.05 -12.83
CA TRP A 44 -11.80 -7.44 -13.27
C TRP A 44 -10.42 -7.87 -13.76
N ALA A 45 -10.16 -9.16 -13.76
CA ALA A 45 -8.91 -9.70 -14.29
C ALA A 45 -9.15 -10.97 -15.11
N VAL A 46 -8.27 -11.21 -16.08
CA VAL A 46 -8.21 -12.45 -16.85
C VAL A 46 -6.91 -13.18 -16.53
N VAL A 47 -7.01 -14.49 -16.29
CA VAL A 47 -5.83 -15.33 -16.03
C VAL A 47 -5.06 -15.57 -17.32
N THR A 48 -3.80 -15.14 -17.36
CA THR A 48 -2.94 -15.27 -18.56
C THR A 48 -2.00 -16.47 -18.49
N SER A 49 -1.67 -16.95 -17.30
CA SER A 49 -0.84 -18.14 -17.12
C SER A 49 -1.64 -19.45 -17.28
N PRO A 50 -1.01 -20.58 -17.66
CA PRO A 50 -1.71 -21.86 -17.79
C PRO A 50 -2.45 -22.29 -16.51
N PHE A 51 -1.81 -22.08 -15.35
CA PHE A 51 -2.36 -22.39 -14.03
C PHE A 51 -2.00 -21.30 -13.03
N LEU A 52 -3.00 -20.57 -12.55
CA LEU A 52 -2.88 -19.59 -11.49
C LEU A 52 -3.10 -20.25 -10.13
N ARG A 53 -2.18 -20.02 -9.20
CA ARG A 53 -2.30 -20.47 -7.81
C ARG A 53 -3.00 -19.40 -6.98
N VAL A 54 -4.15 -19.75 -6.41
CA VAL A 54 -4.87 -18.92 -5.42
C VAL A 54 -4.39 -19.32 -4.04
N ARG A 55 -3.99 -18.35 -3.23
CA ARG A 55 -3.40 -18.54 -1.90
C ARG A 55 -4.27 -17.96 -0.80
N ASP A 56 -4.07 -18.44 0.43
CA ASP A 56 -4.76 -17.92 1.63
C ASP A 56 -4.23 -16.55 2.07
N GLU A 57 -2.93 -16.31 1.87
CA GLU A 57 -2.26 -15.04 2.17
C GLU A 57 -1.50 -14.50 0.94
N PRO A 58 -1.23 -13.17 0.86
CA PRO A 58 -0.45 -12.55 -0.21
C PRO A 58 1.05 -12.82 -0.07
N LEU A 59 1.44 -14.10 0.02
CA LEU A 59 2.82 -14.54 0.19
C LEU A 59 3.11 -15.73 -0.73
N ALA A 60 4.29 -15.76 -1.34
CA ALA A 60 4.67 -16.82 -2.27
C ALA A 60 4.74 -18.23 -1.64
N LYS A 61 4.92 -18.30 -0.32
CA LYS A 61 5.02 -19.54 0.45
C LYS A 61 3.71 -19.93 1.16
N ALA A 62 2.66 -19.13 1.04
CA ALA A 62 1.38 -19.38 1.73
C ALA A 62 0.68 -20.65 1.21
N ALA A 63 -0.36 -21.13 1.89
CA ALA A 63 -1.06 -22.32 1.43
C ALA A 63 -1.77 -22.05 0.10
N VAL A 64 -1.77 -23.03 -0.81
CA VAL A 64 -2.52 -22.94 -2.08
C VAL A 64 -3.92 -23.47 -1.85
N LEU A 65 -4.92 -22.60 -1.99
CA LEU A 65 -6.34 -22.92 -1.85
C LEU A 65 -6.90 -23.59 -3.11
N ALA A 66 -6.49 -23.12 -4.29
CA ALA A 66 -6.99 -23.62 -5.57
C ALA A 66 -6.03 -23.32 -6.73
N HIS A 67 -6.29 -23.99 -7.86
CA HIS A 67 -5.67 -23.70 -9.15
C HIS A 67 -6.74 -23.28 -10.15
N ILE A 68 -6.53 -22.16 -10.85
CA ILE A 68 -7.43 -21.62 -11.86
C ILE A 68 -6.74 -21.69 -13.22
N ARG A 69 -7.46 -22.09 -14.27
CA ARG A 69 -6.92 -22.19 -15.64
C ARG A 69 -6.85 -20.83 -16.33
N ARG A 70 -5.97 -20.75 -17.34
CA ARG A 70 -5.93 -19.62 -18.30
C ARG A 70 -7.32 -19.33 -18.86
N GLY A 71 -7.59 -18.04 -19.11
CA GLY A 71 -8.86 -17.57 -19.66
C GLY A 71 -9.95 -17.32 -18.61
N ALA A 72 -9.76 -17.76 -17.36
CA ALA A 72 -10.75 -17.49 -16.32
C ALA A 72 -10.86 -15.99 -16.02
N VAL A 73 -12.10 -15.52 -15.86
CA VAL A 73 -12.44 -14.14 -15.48
C VAL A 73 -12.66 -14.07 -13.97
N LEU A 74 -11.94 -13.16 -13.31
CA LEU A 74 -11.92 -12.97 -11.86
C LEU A 74 -12.42 -11.57 -11.51
N GLU A 75 -13.13 -11.44 -10.39
CA GLU A 75 -13.36 -10.13 -9.77
C GLU A 75 -12.18 -9.78 -8.87
N VAL A 76 -11.63 -8.57 -9.03
CA VAL A 76 -10.54 -8.04 -8.21
C VAL A 76 -11.14 -7.21 -7.08
N LEU A 77 -10.93 -7.67 -5.84
CA LEU A 77 -11.48 -7.05 -4.64
C LEU A 77 -10.55 -5.99 -4.05
N SER A 78 -9.25 -6.27 -4.05
CA SER A 78 -8.21 -5.38 -3.52
C SER A 78 -6.83 -5.78 -4.03
N HIS A 79 -5.80 -5.01 -3.68
CA HIS A 79 -4.40 -5.39 -3.87
C HIS A 79 -3.55 -4.91 -2.69
N THR A 80 -2.34 -5.47 -2.54
CA THR A 80 -1.37 -5.00 -1.54
C THR A 80 -0.82 -3.62 -1.88
N ASP A 81 -0.38 -2.86 -0.88
CA ASP A 81 0.16 -1.50 -1.09
C ASP A 81 1.52 -1.48 -1.79
N ARG A 82 2.27 -2.57 -1.69
CA ARG A 82 3.61 -2.74 -2.26
C ARG A 82 3.67 -3.93 -3.20
N LYS A 83 4.54 -3.81 -4.19
CA LYS A 83 4.91 -4.92 -5.07
C LYS A 83 5.87 -5.85 -4.34
N GLU A 84 5.79 -7.13 -4.68
CA GLU A 84 6.78 -8.12 -4.35
C GLU A 84 7.48 -8.59 -5.63
N GLU A 85 8.73 -8.99 -5.51
CA GLU A 85 9.50 -9.57 -6.61
C GLU A 85 9.57 -11.08 -6.43
N LEU A 86 9.03 -11.81 -7.41
CA LEU A 86 9.05 -13.26 -7.47
C LEU A 86 9.59 -13.67 -8.83
N GLU A 87 10.61 -14.53 -8.85
CA GLU A 87 11.21 -15.03 -10.11
C GLU A 87 11.58 -13.89 -11.07
N GLN A 88 12.16 -12.79 -10.54
CA GLN A 88 12.57 -11.58 -11.28
C GLN A 88 11.42 -10.77 -11.87
N ILE A 89 10.17 -11.05 -11.48
CA ILE A 89 8.99 -10.29 -11.89
C ILE A 89 8.44 -9.55 -10.68
N SER A 90 8.26 -8.24 -10.81
CA SER A 90 7.70 -7.39 -9.76
C SER A 90 6.23 -7.10 -10.01
N SER A 91 5.35 -7.50 -9.09
CA SER A 91 3.91 -7.23 -9.17
C SER A 91 3.27 -7.14 -7.80
N TYR A 92 2.03 -6.64 -7.75
CA TYR A 92 1.22 -6.65 -6.54
C TYR A 92 0.62 -8.03 -6.31
N TRP A 93 0.22 -8.30 -5.07
CA TRP A 93 -0.74 -9.36 -4.79
C TRP A 93 -2.14 -8.80 -4.90
N TYR A 94 -3.02 -9.52 -5.59
CA TYR A 94 -4.41 -9.16 -5.77
C TYR A 94 -5.29 -10.13 -5.00
N GLN A 95 -6.21 -9.59 -4.19
CA GLN A 95 -7.27 -10.38 -3.61
C GLN A 95 -8.40 -10.50 -4.64
N VAL A 96 -8.79 -11.73 -4.94
CA VAL A 96 -9.76 -12.04 -5.99
C VAL A 96 -10.93 -12.86 -5.47
N SER A 97 -12.04 -12.80 -6.18
CA SER A 97 -13.21 -13.66 -6.00
C SER A 97 -13.47 -14.44 -7.29
N TYR A 98 -13.61 -15.76 -7.19
CA TYR A 98 -13.90 -16.65 -8.31
C TYR A 98 -14.75 -17.82 -7.83
N GLU A 99 -15.94 -18.00 -8.41
CA GLU A 99 -16.86 -19.09 -8.07
C GLU A 99 -17.14 -19.25 -6.56
N GLY A 100 -17.16 -18.12 -5.83
CA GLY A 100 -17.36 -18.10 -4.38
C GLY A 100 -16.08 -18.31 -3.54
N LEU A 101 -14.97 -18.72 -4.15
CA LEU A 101 -13.66 -18.76 -3.51
C LEU A 101 -13.04 -17.36 -3.48
N ARG A 102 -12.55 -16.94 -2.30
CA ARG A 102 -11.75 -15.73 -2.13
C ARG A 102 -10.32 -16.10 -1.73
N GLY A 103 -9.34 -15.42 -2.31
CA GLY A 103 -7.94 -15.62 -1.98
C GLY A 103 -7.03 -14.64 -2.71
N TRP A 104 -5.73 -14.86 -2.59
CA TRP A 104 -4.68 -13.99 -3.09
C TRP A 104 -3.95 -14.61 -4.28
N VAL A 105 -3.67 -13.81 -5.30
CA VAL A 105 -2.96 -14.22 -6.51
C VAL A 105 -1.87 -13.21 -6.86
N PHE A 106 -0.77 -13.70 -7.41
CA PHE A 106 0.32 -12.80 -7.83
C PHE A 106 -0.02 -12.16 -9.17
N GLY A 107 0.05 -10.82 -9.23
CA GLY A 107 -0.47 -10.05 -10.34
C GLY A 107 0.26 -10.23 -11.67
N ALA A 108 1.46 -10.82 -11.68
CA ALA A 108 2.19 -11.12 -12.92
C ALA A 108 1.44 -12.08 -13.86
N PHE A 109 0.44 -12.80 -13.34
CA PHE A 109 -0.35 -13.79 -14.07
C PHE A 109 -1.75 -13.30 -14.42
N LEU A 110 -2.01 -12.00 -14.27
CA LEU A 110 -3.29 -11.38 -14.50
C LEU A 110 -3.17 -10.27 -15.56
N GLU A 111 -4.16 -10.20 -16.44
CA GLU A 111 -4.46 -9.01 -17.22
C GLU A 111 -5.63 -8.28 -16.54
N ILE A 112 -5.43 -7.03 -16.09
CA ILE A 112 -6.42 -6.29 -15.29
C ILE A 112 -7.18 -5.30 -16.17
N VAL A 113 -8.51 -5.29 -16.06
CA VAL A 113 -9.40 -4.43 -16.83
C VAL A 113 -10.50 -3.80 -15.97
N ASP A 114 -11.12 -2.76 -16.49
CA ASP A 114 -12.07 -1.89 -15.80
C ASP A 114 -13.54 -2.32 -15.93
N SER A 115 -13.81 -3.42 -16.64
CA SER A 115 -15.17 -3.95 -16.81
C SER A 115 -15.18 -5.45 -17.06
N LYS A 116 -16.27 -6.10 -16.61
CA LYS A 116 -16.49 -7.53 -16.82
C LYS A 116 -16.57 -7.89 -18.30
N ALA A 117 -17.30 -7.08 -19.09
CA ALA A 117 -17.48 -7.33 -20.51
C ALA A 117 -16.13 -7.36 -21.25
N ARG A 118 -15.22 -6.45 -20.92
CA ARG A 118 -13.87 -6.45 -21.49
C ARG A 118 -13.06 -7.67 -21.06
N ALA A 119 -13.18 -8.11 -19.82
CA ALA A 119 -12.53 -9.33 -19.34
C ALA A 119 -13.05 -10.57 -20.08
N GLU A 120 -14.36 -10.67 -20.30
CA GLU A 120 -14.98 -11.77 -21.05
C GLU A 120 -14.53 -11.79 -22.52
N SER A 121 -14.40 -10.62 -23.16
CA SER A 121 -13.84 -10.53 -24.51
C SER A 121 -12.39 -11.00 -24.58
N LEU A 122 -11.53 -10.55 -23.66
CA LEU A 122 -10.13 -10.99 -23.60
C LEU A 122 -10.00 -12.48 -23.30
N ALA A 123 -10.84 -13.02 -22.42
CA ALA A 123 -10.88 -14.44 -22.11
C ALA A 123 -11.16 -15.29 -23.36
N ALA A 124 -12.13 -14.89 -24.18
CA ALA A 124 -12.50 -15.59 -25.41
C ALA A 124 -11.38 -15.57 -26.47
N GLU A 125 -10.44 -14.63 -26.41
CA GLU A 125 -9.27 -14.59 -27.29
C GLU A 125 -8.13 -15.53 -26.85
N LEU A 126 -8.16 -16.02 -25.61
CA LEU A 126 -7.13 -16.89 -25.01
C LEU A 126 -7.45 -18.39 -25.06
N ASP A 127 -8.67 -18.73 -25.46
CA ASP A 127 -9.18 -20.09 -25.71
C ASP A 127 -8.71 -20.64 -27.08
#